data_AF-A0A1X7ICQ3-F1
#
_entry.id   AF-A0A1X7ICQ3-F1
#
_cell.length_a   1.000
_cell.length_b   1.000
_cell.length_c   1.000
_cell.angle_alpha   90.00
_cell.angle_beta   90.00
_cell.angle_gamma   90.00
#
_symmetry.space_group_name_H-M   'P 1'
#
loop_
_entity.id
_entity.type
_entity.pdbx_description
1 polymer ?
#
loop_
_entity_poly.entity_id
_entity_poly.type
_entity_poly.pdbx_seq_one_letter_code
_entity_poly.pdbx_strand_id
1 'polypeptide(L)'
;MRNLATLAVFGSVLALAGCGENTGWNPNYSAMHNGSAYAKYLQEREVALHGKGQAPKAIPIQLPAQAPTPDDIAGTPVKPQAATAPKQAAPRTQGTPVRVGQGVTPVLVRYAHQETQAPGTRTYQRSGSSDSAAARVCRTYASVDAAQAAFIAAGGPVIDPHGMDPDGDGFVCGWDPRPFRQSRL
;
A
#
# COMPACT_ATOMS: atom_id res chain seq x y z
N MET A 1 -11.32 -39.33 -36.73
CA MET A 1 -10.57 -39.79 -35.53
C MET A 1 -9.39 -38.86 -35.21
N ARG A 2 -9.59 -37.53 -35.16
CA ARG A 2 -8.51 -36.54 -35.02
C ARG A 2 -8.81 -35.43 -34.00
N ASN A 3 -9.79 -35.66 -33.13
CA ASN A 3 -10.29 -34.68 -32.14
C ASN A 3 -10.20 -35.18 -30.68
N LEU A 4 -9.70 -36.40 -30.45
CA LEU A 4 -9.58 -36.98 -29.09
C LEU A 4 -8.19 -36.79 -28.46
N ALA A 5 -7.15 -36.48 -29.27
CA ALA A 5 -5.79 -36.29 -28.77
C ALA A 5 -5.58 -34.91 -28.10
N THR A 6 -6.35 -33.89 -28.48
CA THR A 6 -6.20 -32.53 -27.95
C THR A 6 -6.76 -32.37 -26.53
N LEU A 7 -7.72 -33.20 -26.12
CA LEU A 7 -8.29 -33.19 -24.77
C LEU A 7 -7.36 -33.78 -23.71
N ALA A 8 -6.45 -34.68 -24.09
CA ALA A 8 -5.51 -35.31 -23.17
C ALA A 8 -4.32 -34.42 -22.78
N VAL A 9 -3.98 -33.42 -23.61
CA VAL A 9 -2.86 -32.49 -23.35
C VAL A 9 -3.30 -31.34 -22.42
N PHE A 10 -4.55 -30.91 -22.49
CA PHE A 10 -5.08 -29.84 -21.62
C PHE A 10 -5.49 -30.33 -20.21
N GLY A 11 -5.82 -31.62 -20.04
CA GLY A 11 -6.16 -32.18 -18.73
C GLY A 11 -4.98 -32.21 -17.74
N SER A 12 -3.76 -32.37 -18.24
CA SER A 12 -2.56 -32.55 -17.41
C SER A 12 -1.96 -31.23 -16.89
N VAL A 13 -2.29 -30.09 -17.50
CA VAL A 13 -1.83 -28.77 -17.03
C VAL A 13 -2.69 -28.26 -15.86
N LEU A 14 -3.94 -28.71 -15.74
CA LEU A 14 -4.85 -28.29 -14.68
C LEU A 14 -4.55 -28.94 -13.32
N ALA A 15 -3.79 -30.03 -13.27
CA ALA A 15 -3.56 -30.83 -12.05
C ALA A 15 -2.36 -30.38 -11.19
N LEU A 16 -1.53 -29.42 -11.64
CA LEU A 16 -0.39 -28.90 -10.87
C LEU A 16 -0.67 -27.59 -10.11
N ALA A 17 -1.90 -27.08 -10.14
CA ALA A 17 -2.27 -25.84 -9.45
C ALA A 17 -2.57 -26.01 -7.94
N GLY A 18 -2.45 -27.22 -7.38
CA GLY A 18 -2.89 -27.53 -6.01
C GLY A 18 -1.89 -27.28 -4.88
N CYS A 19 -0.64 -26.87 -5.14
CA CYS A 19 0.39 -26.72 -4.10
C CYS A 19 0.91 -25.27 -3.94
N GLY A 20 0.13 -24.27 -4.36
CA GLY A 20 0.49 -22.85 -4.28
C GLY A 20 -0.48 -21.98 -3.48
N GLU A 21 -1.53 -22.55 -2.89
CA GLU A 21 -2.67 -21.79 -2.34
C GLU A 21 -2.31 -20.95 -1.09
N ASN A 22 -1.17 -21.22 -0.46
CA ASN A 22 -0.62 -20.43 0.64
C ASN A 22 0.65 -19.65 0.24
N THR A 23 0.73 -19.14 -0.99
CA THR A 23 1.83 -18.27 -1.46
C THR A 23 1.70 -16.80 -1.01
N GLY A 24 0.89 -16.53 0.02
CA GLY A 24 0.97 -15.27 0.77
C GLY A 24 -0.03 -14.18 0.38
N TRP A 25 -1.16 -14.51 -0.24
CA TRP A 25 -2.24 -13.52 -0.41
C TRP A 25 -3.25 -13.61 0.73
N ASN A 26 -2.99 -12.85 1.80
CA ASN A 26 -4.03 -12.47 2.75
C ASN A 26 -4.20 -10.95 2.66
N PRO A 27 -5.38 -10.46 2.20
CA PRO A 27 -5.63 -9.05 1.94
C PRO A 27 -5.49 -8.17 3.20
N ASN A 28 -5.54 -8.75 4.40
CA ASN A 28 -5.27 -8.01 5.63
C ASN A 28 -3.78 -7.62 5.79
N TYR A 29 -2.84 -8.38 5.19
CA TYR A 29 -1.43 -8.01 5.14
C TYR A 29 -1.12 -6.97 4.07
N SER A 30 -1.77 -7.06 2.90
CA SER A 30 -1.52 -6.18 1.75
C SER A 30 -2.26 -4.84 1.86
N ALA A 31 -3.40 -4.78 2.55
CA ALA A 31 -4.24 -3.58 2.54
C ALA A 31 -3.93 -2.59 3.67
N MET A 32 -3.35 -3.02 4.80
CA MET A 32 -3.12 -2.11 5.92
C MET A 32 -1.72 -1.47 5.94
N HIS A 33 -0.66 -2.11 5.41
CA HIS A 33 0.71 -1.62 5.57
C HIS A 33 1.71 -2.00 4.46
N ASN A 34 1.34 -1.87 3.17
CA ASN A 34 2.31 -2.07 2.07
C ASN A 34 3.54 -1.17 2.25
N GLY A 35 4.73 -1.78 2.30
CA GLY A 35 6.02 -1.10 2.40
C GLY A 35 6.53 -0.82 3.82
N SER A 36 5.75 -1.11 4.88
CA SER A 36 6.25 -0.89 6.24
C SER A 36 7.24 -1.98 6.67
N ALA A 37 8.26 -1.61 7.46
CA ALA A 37 9.19 -2.57 8.05
C ALA A 37 8.46 -3.66 8.87
N TYR A 38 7.35 -3.29 9.52
CA TYR A 38 6.51 -4.20 10.29
C TYR A 38 5.76 -5.22 9.42
N ALA A 39 5.26 -4.81 8.26
CA ALA A 39 4.62 -5.73 7.31
C ALA A 39 5.63 -6.76 6.77
N LYS A 40 6.85 -6.33 6.45
CA LYS A 40 7.94 -7.22 6.04
C LYS A 40 8.30 -8.22 7.15
N TYR A 41 8.43 -7.75 8.40
CA TYR A 41 8.66 -8.61 9.57
C TYR A 41 7.59 -9.70 9.73
N LEU A 42 6.31 -9.35 9.57
CA LEU A 42 5.21 -10.31 9.68
C LEU A 42 5.31 -11.41 8.62
N GLN A 43 5.59 -11.05 7.37
CA GLN A 43 5.73 -12.01 6.28
C GLN A 43 6.94 -12.94 6.47
N GLU A 44 8.09 -12.39 6.89
CA GLU A 44 9.28 -13.19 7.23
C GLU A 44 9.02 -14.17 8.38
N ARG A 45 8.24 -13.74 9.39
CA ARG A 45 7.83 -14.59 10.51
C ARG A 45 6.95 -15.74 10.06
N GLU A 46 6.00 -15.53 9.14
CA GLU A 46 5.16 -16.60 8.60
C GLU A 46 5.98 -17.61 7.80
N VAL A 47 6.89 -17.16 6.93
CA VAL A 47 7.80 -18.04 6.19
C VAL A 47 8.62 -18.91 7.14
N ALA A 48 9.10 -18.33 8.25
CA ALA A 48 9.84 -19.06 9.27
C ALA A 48 8.98 -20.09 10.03
N LEU A 49 7.71 -19.77 10.33
CA LEU A 49 6.77 -20.72 10.95
C LEU A 49 6.50 -21.94 10.06
N HIS A 50 6.59 -21.79 8.74
CA HIS A 50 6.49 -22.90 7.80
C HIS A 50 7.80 -23.64 7.56
N GLY A 51 8.87 -23.34 8.32
CA GLY A 51 10.18 -23.98 8.18
C GLY A 51 10.93 -23.60 6.89
N LYS A 52 10.46 -22.58 6.17
CA LYS A 52 11.00 -22.15 4.88
C LYS A 52 11.98 -20.97 4.99
N GLY A 53 12.34 -20.56 6.21
CA GLY A 53 13.23 -19.44 6.47
C GLY A 53 13.65 -19.34 7.93
N GLN A 54 14.57 -18.43 8.23
CA GLN A 54 14.98 -18.14 9.60
C GLN A 54 13.98 -17.20 10.28
N ALA A 55 13.69 -17.45 11.55
CA ALA A 55 12.79 -16.59 12.32
C ALA A 55 13.42 -15.20 12.55
N PRO A 56 12.73 -14.10 12.17
CA PRO A 56 13.23 -12.76 12.41
C PRO A 56 13.28 -12.50 13.93
N LYS A 57 14.44 -12.02 14.40
CA LYS A 57 14.71 -11.83 15.84
C LYS A 57 14.35 -10.44 16.36
N ALA A 58 14.23 -9.45 15.48
CA ALA A 58 13.94 -8.07 15.84
C ALA A 58 12.58 -7.65 15.29
N ILE A 59 11.69 -7.18 16.17
CA ILE A 59 10.39 -6.61 15.79
C ILE A 59 10.64 -5.12 15.50
N PRO A 60 10.45 -4.65 14.26
CA PRO A 60 10.64 -3.24 13.96
C PRO A 60 9.53 -2.44 14.64
N ILE A 61 9.93 -1.60 15.59
CA ILE A 61 9.02 -0.67 16.26
C ILE A 61 8.84 0.52 15.32
N GLN A 62 7.63 0.69 14.77
CA GLN A 62 7.25 1.98 14.21
C GLN A 62 6.83 2.87 15.38
N LEU A 63 7.78 3.60 15.97
CA LEU A 63 7.44 4.72 16.83
C LEU A 63 6.51 5.65 16.00
N PRO A 64 5.36 6.09 16.55
CA PRO A 64 4.64 7.19 15.92
C PRO A 64 5.63 8.33 15.73
N ALA A 65 5.76 8.85 14.50
CA ALA A 65 6.72 9.90 14.18
C ALA A 65 6.55 11.17 15.04
N GLN A 66 5.42 11.27 15.76
CA GLN A 66 5.13 12.27 16.78
C GLN A 66 4.35 11.61 17.94
N ALA A 67 4.97 10.72 18.72
CA ALA A 67 4.41 10.39 20.03
C ALA A 67 4.61 11.61 20.96
N PRO A 68 3.54 12.22 21.50
CA PRO A 68 3.69 13.36 22.40
C PRO A 68 4.50 12.95 23.64
N THR A 69 5.43 13.80 24.03
CA THR A 69 6.21 13.60 25.25
C THR A 69 5.30 13.75 26.48
N PRO A 70 5.68 13.23 27.65
CA PRO A 70 4.95 13.50 28.89
C PRO A 70 4.72 15.00 29.14
N ASP A 71 5.66 15.85 28.71
CA ASP A 71 5.57 17.31 28.81
C ASP A 71 4.55 17.90 27.82
N ASP A 72 4.40 17.31 26.62
CA ASP A 72 3.36 17.68 25.65
C ASP A 72 1.95 17.24 26.10
N ILE A 73 1.86 16.17 26.91
CA ILE A 73 0.62 15.67 27.51
C ILE A 73 0.22 16.53 28.72
N ALA A 74 1.18 17.09 29.43
CA ALA A 74 0.99 17.88 30.65
C ALA A 74 0.44 19.30 30.40
N GLY A 75 -0.27 19.53 29.29
CA GLY A 75 -0.80 20.83 28.88
C GLY A 75 -1.39 21.65 30.04
N THR A 76 -1.21 22.98 29.97
CA THR A 76 -1.70 23.96 30.95
C THR A 76 -3.09 23.59 31.50
N PRO A 77 -3.32 23.73 32.82
CA PRO A 77 -4.53 23.24 33.46
C PRO A 77 -5.78 23.80 32.77
N VAL A 78 -6.48 22.92 32.05
CA VAL A 78 -7.75 23.26 31.41
C VAL A 78 -8.77 23.46 32.53
N LYS A 79 -9.23 24.71 32.69
CA LYS A 79 -10.38 25.05 33.53
C LYS A 79 -11.54 24.10 33.16
N PRO A 80 -12.20 23.42 34.13
CA PRO A 80 -13.17 22.38 33.81
C PRO A 80 -14.31 22.95 32.97
N GLN A 81 -14.33 22.60 31.68
CA GLN A 81 -15.51 22.78 30.85
C GLN A 81 -16.47 21.65 31.18
N ALA A 82 -17.69 22.02 31.53
CA ALA A 82 -18.76 21.09 31.85
C ALA A 82 -18.92 20.06 30.72
N ALA A 83 -18.77 18.79 31.07
CA ALA A 83 -18.95 17.68 30.15
C ALA A 83 -20.42 17.59 29.71
N THR A 84 -20.74 18.10 28.53
CA THR A 84 -21.88 17.59 27.78
C THR A 84 -21.44 16.31 27.08
N ALA A 85 -21.83 15.16 27.64
CA ALA A 85 -21.61 13.86 27.04
C ALA A 85 -22.27 13.78 25.66
N PRO A 86 -21.54 13.42 24.58
CA PRO A 86 -22.20 12.94 23.38
C PRO A 86 -22.59 11.48 23.60
N LYS A 87 -23.91 11.30 23.78
CA LYS A 87 -24.62 10.04 23.64
C LYS A 87 -24.17 9.37 22.33
N GLN A 88 -23.65 8.15 22.42
CA GLN A 88 -23.36 7.33 21.26
C GLN A 88 -24.63 7.17 20.43
N ALA A 89 -24.64 7.78 19.26
CA ALA A 89 -25.55 7.50 18.17
C ALA A 89 -24.65 7.30 16.95
N ALA A 90 -24.70 6.11 16.35
CA ALA A 90 -24.19 5.92 15.00
C ALA A 90 -24.96 6.86 14.04
N PRO A 91 -24.28 7.52 13.09
CA PRO A 91 -24.97 7.88 11.86
C PRO A 91 -24.16 7.53 10.60
N ARG A 92 -24.92 6.95 9.67
CA ARG A 92 -24.81 6.97 8.21
C ARG A 92 -23.80 7.95 7.61
N THR A 93 -23.09 7.43 6.60
CA THR A 93 -22.77 8.09 5.33
C THR A 93 -23.26 9.54 5.22
N GLN A 94 -22.36 10.48 5.48
CA GLN A 94 -22.44 11.83 4.94
C GLN A 94 -21.06 12.18 4.39
N GLY A 95 -20.99 12.29 3.07
CA GLY A 95 -19.78 12.70 2.36
C GLY A 95 -19.37 14.09 2.79
N THR A 96 -18.33 14.17 3.58
CA THR A 96 -17.54 15.39 3.71
C THR A 96 -16.85 15.63 2.37
N PRO A 97 -16.92 16.82 1.76
CA PRO A 97 -16.07 17.12 0.62
C PRO A 97 -14.63 17.12 1.15
N VAL A 98 -13.91 16.03 0.92
CA VAL A 98 -12.48 15.95 1.17
C VAL A 98 -11.86 17.06 0.34
N ARG A 99 -11.39 18.12 1.00
CA ARG A 99 -10.59 19.15 0.37
C ARG A 99 -9.34 18.45 -0.15
N VAL A 100 -9.27 18.23 -1.46
CA VAL A 100 -8.33 17.35 -2.17
C VAL A 100 -6.84 17.68 -1.94
N GLY A 101 -6.49 18.73 -1.18
CA GLY A 101 -5.10 19.11 -0.93
C GLY A 101 -4.51 18.73 0.44
N GLN A 102 -5.29 18.69 1.52
CA GLN A 102 -4.71 18.71 2.87
C GLN A 102 -4.30 17.32 3.40
N GLY A 103 -5.00 16.26 2.96
CA GLY A 103 -4.70 14.87 3.34
C GLY A 103 -3.84 14.09 2.34
N VAL A 104 -3.68 14.62 1.11
CA VAL A 104 -2.88 14.00 0.05
C VAL A 104 -1.39 14.07 0.41
N THR A 105 -0.91 15.22 0.85
CA THR A 105 0.52 15.41 1.17
C THR A 105 1.02 14.49 2.29
N PRO A 106 0.35 14.31 3.45
CA PRO A 106 0.81 13.35 4.46
C PRO A 106 0.87 11.90 3.99
N VAL A 107 -0.08 11.47 3.15
CA VAL A 107 -0.08 10.11 2.57
C VAL A 107 1.11 9.94 1.64
N LEU A 108 1.38 10.93 0.79
CA LEU A 108 2.49 10.92 -0.15
C LEU A 108 3.85 10.98 0.55
N VAL A 109 4.00 11.79 1.61
CA VAL A 109 5.22 11.83 2.44
C VAL A 109 5.47 10.46 3.07
N ARG A 110 4.46 9.87 3.70
CA ARG A 110 4.59 8.53 4.31
C ARG A 110 4.99 7.50 3.26
N TYR A 111 4.33 7.52 2.11
CA TYR A 111 4.62 6.59 1.01
C TYR A 111 6.05 6.76 0.47
N ALA A 112 6.49 8.02 0.30
CA ALA A 112 7.86 8.33 -0.14
C ALA A 112 8.93 7.79 0.81
N HIS A 113 8.66 7.73 2.12
CA HIS A 113 9.58 7.16 3.10
C HIS A 113 9.47 5.63 3.24
N GLN A 114 8.32 5.04 2.91
CA GLN A 114 8.11 3.59 2.93
C GLN A 114 8.80 2.92 1.74
N GLU A 115 8.54 3.43 0.54
CA GLU A 115 9.19 2.97 -0.68
C GLU A 115 10.58 3.59 -0.76
N THR A 116 11.64 2.79 -0.85
CA THR A 116 13.04 3.27 -0.76
C THR A 116 13.76 3.24 -2.10
N GLN A 117 13.24 2.52 -3.07
CA GLN A 117 13.77 2.43 -4.42
C GLN A 117 13.77 3.80 -5.13
N ALA A 118 14.69 3.94 -6.09
CA ALA A 118 14.74 5.08 -6.99
C ALA A 118 13.68 4.92 -8.11
N PRO A 119 13.11 6.03 -8.64
CA PRO A 119 12.27 5.97 -9.84
C PRO A 119 12.94 5.20 -10.98
N GLY A 120 12.16 4.39 -11.68
CA GLY A 120 12.60 3.44 -12.73
C GLY A 120 13.16 2.11 -12.19
N THR A 121 13.32 1.96 -10.87
CA THR A 121 13.74 0.67 -10.29
C THR A 121 12.54 -0.26 -10.14
N ARG A 122 12.40 -1.21 -11.06
CA ARG A 122 11.34 -2.22 -11.01
C ARG A 122 11.41 -3.03 -9.71
N THR A 123 10.40 -2.87 -8.87
CA THR A 123 10.21 -3.58 -7.59
C THR A 123 9.01 -4.52 -7.65
N TYR A 124 7.97 -4.12 -8.38
CA TYR A 124 6.73 -4.85 -8.56
C TYR A 124 6.69 -5.51 -9.94
N GLN A 125 6.44 -6.81 -9.96
CA GLN A 125 6.32 -7.55 -11.21
C GLN A 125 5.00 -7.18 -11.90
N ARG A 126 5.08 -6.80 -13.19
CA ARG A 126 3.93 -6.47 -14.04
C ARG A 126 3.95 -7.37 -15.27
N SER A 127 2.81 -7.95 -15.60
CA SER A 127 2.60 -8.67 -16.86
C SER A 127 1.46 -8.00 -17.63
N GLY A 128 1.65 -7.81 -18.94
CA GLY A 128 0.63 -7.20 -19.80
C GLY A 128 0.39 -5.71 -19.57
N SER A 129 1.36 -4.98 -18.98
CA SER A 129 1.27 -3.53 -18.82
C SER A 129 1.40 -2.77 -20.16
N SER A 130 0.79 -1.59 -20.25
CA SER A 130 0.87 -0.74 -21.45
C SER A 130 1.08 0.72 -21.06
N ASP A 131 2.23 1.27 -21.45
CA ASP A 131 2.57 2.69 -21.23
C ASP A 131 1.51 3.63 -21.83
N SER A 132 0.97 3.27 -22.99
CA SER A 132 -0.06 4.06 -23.68
C SER A 132 -1.39 4.09 -22.91
N ALA A 133 -1.71 3.01 -22.20
CA ALA A 133 -2.91 2.92 -21.37
C ALA A 133 -2.70 3.67 -20.05
N ALA A 134 -1.55 3.48 -19.40
CA ALA A 134 -1.14 4.22 -18.21
C ALA A 134 -1.20 5.73 -18.47
N ALA A 135 -0.62 6.20 -19.58
CA ALA A 135 -0.64 7.61 -19.97
C ALA A 135 -2.06 8.16 -20.19
N ARG A 136 -3.01 7.34 -20.64
CA ARG A 136 -4.43 7.75 -20.75
C ARG A 136 -5.04 7.96 -19.37
N VAL A 137 -4.80 7.05 -18.44
CA VAL A 137 -5.30 7.15 -17.06
C VAL A 137 -4.68 8.33 -16.35
N CYS A 138 -3.37 8.55 -16.48
CA CYS A 138 -2.66 9.68 -15.89
C CYS A 138 -3.25 11.05 -16.29
N ARG A 139 -3.69 11.19 -17.54
CA ARG A 139 -4.34 12.43 -18.04
C ARG A 139 -5.69 12.74 -17.40
N THR A 140 -6.30 11.79 -16.69
CA THR A 140 -7.59 12.01 -16.00
C THR A 140 -7.43 12.70 -14.65
N TYR A 141 -6.22 12.71 -14.08
CA TYR A 141 -5.94 13.34 -12.80
C TYR A 141 -5.51 14.79 -12.95
N ALA A 142 -5.90 15.62 -11.99
CA ALA A 142 -5.57 17.05 -11.98
C ALA A 142 -4.08 17.35 -11.70
N SER A 143 -3.35 16.40 -11.10
CA SER A 143 -1.92 16.51 -10.79
C SER A 143 -1.28 15.15 -10.62
N VAL A 144 0.06 15.11 -10.68
CA VAL A 144 0.86 13.89 -10.40
C VAL A 144 0.66 13.39 -8.98
N ASP A 145 0.57 14.31 -8.00
CA ASP A 145 0.29 13.97 -6.60
C ASP A 145 -1.10 13.35 -6.43
N ALA A 146 -2.11 13.87 -7.15
CA ALA A 146 -3.46 13.30 -7.13
C ALA A 146 -3.50 11.90 -7.74
N ALA A 147 -2.76 11.68 -8.83
CA ALA A 147 -2.63 10.36 -9.45
C ALA A 147 -1.95 9.35 -8.51
N GLN A 148 -0.84 9.73 -7.88
CA GLN A 148 -0.13 8.87 -6.93
C GLN A 148 -1.02 8.55 -5.71
N ALA A 149 -1.72 9.53 -5.17
CA ALA A 149 -2.62 9.29 -4.04
C ALA A 149 -3.78 8.35 -4.40
N ALA A 150 -4.36 8.51 -5.59
CA ALA A 150 -5.40 7.61 -6.09
C ALA A 150 -4.88 6.19 -6.33
N PHE A 151 -3.65 6.05 -6.85
CA PHE A 151 -2.97 4.77 -7.01
C PHE A 151 -2.80 4.05 -5.66
N ILE A 152 -2.30 4.74 -4.63
CA ILE A 152 -2.16 4.20 -3.27
C ILE A 152 -3.53 3.82 -2.71
N ALA A 153 -4.54 4.68 -2.87
CA ALA A 153 -5.90 4.41 -2.41
C ALA A 153 -6.55 3.20 -3.10
N ALA A 154 -6.15 2.91 -4.34
CA ALA A 154 -6.60 1.74 -5.11
C ALA A 154 -5.84 0.44 -4.76
N GLY A 155 -4.91 0.48 -3.79
CA GLY A 155 -4.13 -0.69 -3.38
C GLY A 155 -2.80 -0.85 -4.13
N GLY A 156 -2.36 0.17 -4.86
CA GLY A 156 -0.99 0.27 -5.32
C GLY A 156 -0.01 0.32 -4.14
N PRO A 157 1.22 -0.17 -4.29
CA PRO A 157 1.83 -0.67 -5.53
C PRO A 157 1.64 -2.18 -5.79
N VAL A 158 0.94 -2.91 -4.92
CA VAL A 158 0.84 -4.37 -5.06
C VAL A 158 -0.09 -4.78 -6.21
N ILE A 159 -1.27 -4.16 -6.34
CA ILE A 159 -2.31 -4.65 -7.26
C ILE A 159 -2.35 -3.90 -8.59
N ASP A 160 -2.14 -2.57 -8.57
CA ASP A 160 -2.30 -1.69 -9.74
C ASP A 160 -3.52 -2.00 -10.62
N PRO A 161 -4.76 -1.87 -10.09
CA PRO A 161 -5.97 -2.27 -10.80
C PRO A 161 -6.28 -1.42 -12.05
N HIS A 162 -5.60 -0.30 -12.22
CA HIS A 162 -5.78 0.62 -13.34
C HIS A 162 -4.60 0.63 -14.31
N GLY A 163 -3.57 -0.19 -14.08
CA GLY A 163 -2.39 -0.26 -14.93
C GLY A 163 -1.65 1.08 -15.02
N MET A 164 -1.57 1.82 -13.91
CA MET A 164 -0.91 3.14 -13.85
C MET A 164 0.61 3.05 -13.69
N ASP A 165 1.14 1.92 -13.24
CA ASP A 165 2.57 1.65 -12.96
C ASP A 165 3.09 0.53 -13.90
N PRO A 166 3.28 0.81 -15.19
CA PRO A 166 3.64 -0.20 -16.18
C PRO A 166 5.10 -0.69 -16.07
N ASP A 167 5.99 0.15 -15.54
CA ASP A 167 7.40 -0.16 -15.27
C ASP A 167 7.59 -0.87 -13.93
N GLY A 168 6.64 -0.75 -13.00
CA GLY A 168 6.59 -1.53 -11.77
C GLY A 168 7.49 -0.95 -10.68
N ASP A 169 7.79 0.34 -10.71
CA ASP A 169 8.64 1.00 -9.72
C ASP A 169 7.86 1.50 -8.49
N GLY A 170 6.52 1.50 -8.58
CA GLY A 170 5.59 1.94 -7.56
C GLY A 170 5.29 3.45 -7.58
N PHE A 171 5.73 4.17 -8.61
CA PHE A 171 5.57 5.63 -8.76
C PHE A 171 4.89 5.96 -10.10
N VAL A 172 3.64 6.42 -10.03
CA VAL A 172 2.82 6.58 -11.23
C VAL A 172 2.90 7.98 -11.82
N CYS A 173 2.65 8.08 -13.12
CA CYS A 173 2.47 9.36 -13.82
C CYS A 173 3.65 10.33 -13.68
N GLY A 174 4.87 9.80 -13.47
CA GLY A 174 6.09 10.59 -13.28
C GLY A 174 6.23 11.21 -11.88
N TRP A 175 5.47 10.72 -10.89
CA TRP A 175 5.61 11.17 -9.52
C TRP A 175 7.01 10.85 -8.97
N ASP A 176 7.65 11.82 -8.33
CA ASP A 176 9.00 11.69 -7.78
C ASP A 176 8.96 11.72 -6.24
N PRO A 177 9.37 10.65 -5.54
CA PRO A 177 9.39 10.61 -4.08
C PRO A 177 10.53 11.42 -3.47
N ARG A 178 11.59 11.75 -4.23
CA ARG A 178 12.82 12.37 -3.68
C ARG A 178 12.57 13.68 -2.94
N PRO A 179 11.76 14.64 -3.43
CA PRO A 179 11.46 15.86 -2.69
C PRO A 179 10.77 15.62 -1.35
N PHE A 180 9.94 14.57 -1.25
CA PHE A 180 9.24 14.20 -0.02
C PHE A 180 10.13 13.46 0.98
N ARG A 181 11.19 12.80 0.51
CA ARG A 181 12.21 12.14 1.35
C ARG A 181 13.21 13.13 1.95
N GLN A 182 13.34 14.31 1.36
CA GLN A 182 14.21 15.38 1.82
C GLN A 182 13.57 16.13 2.99
N SER A 183 13.45 15.44 4.13
CA SER A 183 13.25 16.11 5.41
C SER A 183 14.56 16.81 5.76
N ARG A 184 14.59 18.15 5.58
CA ARG A 184 15.60 19.00 6.24
C ARG A 184 15.40 18.88 7.75
N LEU A 185 16.17 17.99 8.37
CA LEU A 185 16.66 18.19 9.73
C LEU A 185 18.03 18.85 9.61
#